data_AF-A0A3C0AJ68-F1
#
_entry.id   AF-A0A3C0AJ68-F1
#
_cell.length_a   1.000
_cell.length_b   1.000
_cell.length_c   1.000
_cell.angle_alpha   90.00
_cell.angle_beta   90.00
_cell.angle_gamma   90.00
#
_symmetry.space_group_name_H-M   'P 1'
#
loop_
_entity.id
_entity.type
_entity.pdbx_description
1 polymer ?
#
loop_
_entity_poly.entity_id
_entity_poly.type
_entity_poly.pdbx_seq_one_letter_code
_entity_poly.pdbx_strand_id
1 'polypeptide(L)'
;LTLPGLYQLQAAAASQDKATAKPKKERTAVILVWCRGGVSHLDTYDPKPDVASDYRGPFSPIATKTEGLLLSELLPRHAQISDKFTVLRSI
;
A
#
# COMPACT_ATOMS: atom_id res chain seq x y z
N LEU A 1 -24.80 -12.56 46.84
CA LEU A 1 -25.43 -12.49 45.49
C LEU A 1 -26.09 -13.82 45.20
N THR A 2 -27.37 -13.84 44.88
CA THR A 2 -28.06 -15.07 44.45
C THR A 2 -27.76 -15.34 42.98
N LEU A 3 -27.89 -16.60 42.58
CA LEU A 3 -27.59 -17.06 41.22
C LEU A 3 -28.40 -16.30 40.12
N PRO A 4 -29.69 -15.98 40.33
CA PRO A 4 -30.43 -15.09 39.41
C PRO A 4 -29.88 -13.66 39.35
N GLY A 5 -29.42 -13.11 40.48
CA GLY A 5 -28.82 -11.77 40.52
C GLY A 5 -27.48 -11.70 39.77
N LEU A 6 -26.69 -12.78 39.81
CA LEU A 6 -25.47 -12.89 39.01
C LEU A 6 -25.78 -12.90 37.50
N TYR A 7 -26.81 -13.65 37.08
CA TYR A 7 -27.21 -13.70 35.67
C TYR A 7 -27.79 -12.37 35.16
N GLN A 8 -28.53 -11.62 36.00
CA GLN A 8 -29.01 -10.28 35.64
C GLN A 8 -27.85 -9.29 35.44
N LEU A 9 -26.84 -9.34 36.32
CA LEU A 9 -25.63 -8.51 36.18
C LEU A 9 -24.83 -8.86 34.91
N GLN A 10 -24.72 -10.14 34.57
CA GLN A 10 -24.08 -10.58 33.33
C GLN A 10 -24.85 -10.12 32.07
N ALA A 11 -26.17 -10.20 32.08
CA ALA A 11 -27.01 -9.72 30.97
C ALA A 11 -26.93 -8.19 30.78
N ALA A 12 -26.89 -7.43 31.88
CA ALA A 12 -26.68 -6.00 31.85
C ALA A 12 -25.28 -5.63 31.29
N ALA A 13 -24.24 -6.35 31.68
CA ALA A 13 -22.88 -6.15 31.15
C ALA A 13 -22.78 -6.47 29.65
N ALA A 14 -23.38 -7.56 29.18
CA ALA A 14 -23.38 -7.94 27.77
C ALA A 14 -24.11 -6.93 26.87
N SER A 15 -25.05 -6.16 27.45
CA SER A 15 -25.78 -5.11 26.74
C SER A 15 -24.96 -3.81 26.59
N GLN A 16 -23.96 -3.59 27.46
CA GLN A 16 -23.11 -2.39 27.40
C GLN A 16 -22.04 -2.45 26.31
N ASP A 17 -21.62 -3.65 25.87
CA ASP A 17 -20.63 -3.82 24.80
C ASP A 17 -21.12 -3.38 23.40
N LYS A 18 -22.44 -3.17 23.22
CA LYS A 18 -22.99 -2.65 21.95
C LYS A 18 -22.92 -1.12 21.84
N ALA A 19 -22.75 -0.40 22.94
CA ALA A 19 -22.73 1.08 22.95
C ALA A 19 -21.33 1.67 22.68
N THR A 20 -20.27 0.87 22.83
CA THR A 20 -18.89 1.23 22.50
C THR A 20 -18.42 0.41 21.30
N ALA A 21 -19.04 0.67 20.15
CA ALA A 21 -18.46 0.29 18.87
C ALA A 21 -17.07 0.94 18.77
N LYS A 22 -16.02 0.22 19.17
CA LYS A 22 -14.63 0.61 18.90
C LYS A 22 -14.59 0.95 17.41
N PRO A 23 -14.06 2.13 17.00
CA PRO A 23 -13.87 2.41 15.60
C PRO A 23 -13.11 1.23 15.01
N LYS A 24 -13.68 0.65 13.94
CA LYS A 24 -13.15 -0.54 13.27
C LYS A 24 -11.68 -0.23 12.95
N LYS A 25 -10.75 -0.74 13.76
CA LYS A 25 -9.32 -0.45 13.62
C LYS A 25 -8.96 -0.81 12.18
N GLU A 26 -8.55 0.19 11.42
CA GLU A 26 -8.16 0.00 10.03
C GLU A 26 -7.10 -1.09 10.01
N ARG A 27 -7.36 -2.17 9.27
CA ARG A 27 -6.46 -3.33 9.20
C ARG A 27 -5.30 -2.96 8.28
N THR A 28 -4.44 -2.08 8.75
CA THR A 28 -3.22 -1.69 8.04
C THR A 28 -2.23 -2.84 8.14
N ALA A 29 -1.92 -3.46 7.01
CA ALA A 29 -0.85 -4.45 6.89
C ALA A 29 0.37 -3.78 6.24
N VAL A 30 1.55 -4.05 6.77
CA VAL A 30 2.82 -3.61 6.16
C VAL A 30 3.42 -4.79 5.42
N ILE A 31 3.57 -4.65 4.10
CA ILE A 31 4.17 -5.67 3.25
C ILE A 31 5.55 -5.17 2.82
N LEU A 32 6.60 -5.84 3.29
CA LEU A 32 7.97 -5.58 2.84
C LEU A 32 8.31 -6.54 1.70
N VAL A 33 8.51 -5.99 0.50
CA VAL A 33 9.04 -6.74 -0.64
C VAL A 33 10.55 -6.54 -0.69
N TRP A 34 11.30 -7.57 -0.29
CA TRP A 34 12.76 -7.53 -0.31
C TRP A 34 13.32 -8.10 -1.62
N CYS A 35 13.85 -7.25 -2.48
CA CYS A 35 14.49 -7.66 -3.73
C CYS A 35 16.00 -7.90 -3.49
N ARG A 36 16.39 -9.14 -3.18
CA ARG A 36 17.80 -9.50 -2.96
C ARG A 36 18.60 -9.31 -4.25
N GLY A 37 19.64 -8.46 -4.20
CA GLY A 37 20.41 -8.04 -5.37
C GLY A 37 19.96 -6.70 -5.97
N GLY A 38 18.88 -6.12 -5.45
CA GLY A 38 18.33 -4.84 -5.90
C GLY A 38 17.56 -4.96 -7.21
N VAL A 39 16.62 -4.04 -7.40
CA VAL A 39 16.08 -3.72 -8.73
C VAL A 39 16.69 -2.39 -9.14
N SER A 40 17.16 -2.31 -10.39
CA SER A 40 17.65 -1.05 -10.93
C SER A 40 16.52 -0.01 -10.94
N HIS A 41 16.78 1.19 -10.44
CA HIS A 41 15.82 2.29 -10.53
C HIS A 41 15.52 2.67 -11.98
N LEU A 42 16.54 2.58 -12.86
CA LEU A 42 16.42 2.85 -14.29
C LEU A 42 15.52 1.84 -15.01
N ASP A 43 15.43 0.61 -14.48
CA ASP A 43 14.63 -0.45 -15.08
C ASP A 43 13.22 -0.53 -14.46
N THR A 44 12.92 0.28 -13.45
CA THR A 44 11.67 0.20 -12.67
C THR A 44 10.93 1.54 -12.59
N TYR A 45 11.13 2.30 -11.52
CA TYR A 45 10.31 3.46 -11.15
C TYR A 45 10.91 4.83 -11.56
N ASP A 46 12.08 4.82 -12.19
CA ASP A 46 12.76 6.04 -12.68
C ASP A 46 13.54 5.77 -13.98
N PRO A 47 12.85 5.56 -15.12
CA PRO A 47 13.49 5.21 -16.40
C PRO A 47 14.33 6.32 -17.05
N LYS A 48 14.36 7.54 -16.47
CA LYS A 48 15.13 8.69 -16.95
C LYS A 48 15.04 8.90 -18.47
N PRO A 49 13.84 9.19 -19.01
CA PRO A 49 13.61 9.27 -20.45
C PRO A 49 14.41 10.36 -21.16
N ASP A 50 14.74 11.44 -20.45
CA ASP A 50 15.39 12.63 -21.02
C ASP A 50 16.92 12.53 -21.05
N VAL A 51 17.48 11.41 -20.59
CA VAL A 51 18.93 11.19 -20.54
C VAL A 51 19.36 10.31 -21.72
N ALA A 52 20.59 10.54 -22.22
CA ALA A 52 21.16 9.76 -23.31
C ALA A 52 21.09 8.24 -23.04
N SER A 53 21.00 7.45 -24.12
CA SER A 53 20.86 5.99 -24.10
C SER A 53 21.86 5.29 -23.19
N ASP A 54 23.07 5.84 -23.08
CA ASP A 54 24.18 5.23 -22.35
C ASP A 54 24.00 5.31 -20.83
N TYR A 55 23.10 6.18 -20.34
CA TYR A 55 22.85 6.42 -18.92
C TYR A 55 21.42 6.03 -18.49
N ARG A 56 20.55 5.66 -19.44
CA ARG A 56 19.23 5.10 -19.15
C ARG A 56 19.25 3.58 -19.32
N GLY A 57 18.32 2.90 -18.66
CA GLY A 57 18.14 1.46 -18.84
C GLY A 57 17.76 1.10 -20.29
N PRO A 58 17.94 -0.16 -20.70
CA PRO A 58 17.62 -0.59 -22.07
C PRO A 58 16.11 -0.60 -22.35
N PHE A 59 15.29 -0.46 -21.32
CA PHE A 59 13.84 -0.52 -21.38
C PHE A 59 13.21 0.83 -21.73
N SER A 60 12.03 0.78 -22.32
CA SER A 60 11.28 1.96 -22.70
C SER A 60 10.40 2.48 -21.55
N PRO A 61 10.27 3.80 -21.38
CA PRO A 61 9.29 4.38 -20.47
C PRO A 61 7.86 4.20 -21.03
N ILE A 62 6.91 3.94 -20.15
CA ILE A 62 5.48 3.88 -20.44
C ILE A 62 4.72 4.91 -19.60
N ALA A 63 3.67 5.47 -20.18
CA ALA A 63 2.74 6.35 -19.48
C ALA A 63 1.98 5.59 -18.39
N THR A 64 1.66 6.27 -17.30
CA THR A 64 0.82 5.74 -16.22
C THR A 64 -0.51 6.49 -16.15
N LYS A 65 -1.44 6.02 -15.31
CA LYS A 65 -2.68 6.78 -15.03
C LYS A 65 -2.43 8.10 -14.32
N THR A 66 -1.29 8.23 -13.65
CA THR A 66 -0.93 9.43 -12.90
C THR A 66 -0.17 10.36 -13.85
N GLU A 67 -0.73 11.53 -14.10
CA GLU A 67 -0.12 12.52 -14.99
C GLU A 67 1.31 12.87 -14.52
N GLY A 68 2.25 12.93 -15.47
CA GLY A 68 3.66 13.22 -15.20
C GLY A 68 4.46 12.07 -14.60
N LEU A 69 3.85 10.93 -14.25
CA LEU A 69 4.58 9.74 -13.81
C LEU A 69 4.81 8.78 -14.99
N LEU A 70 6.08 8.44 -15.21
CA LEU A 70 6.53 7.42 -16.15
C LEU A 70 7.16 6.25 -15.38
N LEU A 71 6.89 5.04 -15.84
CA LEU A 71 7.49 3.79 -15.34
C LEU A 71 8.12 3.01 -16.49
N SER A 72 8.97 2.05 -16.20
CA SER A 72 9.50 1.12 -17.20
C SER A 72 8.39 0.19 -17.75
N GLU A 73 8.51 -0.20 -19.02
CA GLU A 73 7.64 -1.18 -19.69
C GLU A 73 7.58 -2.55 -18.98
N LEU A 74 8.54 -2.83 -18.09
CA LEU A 74 8.54 -4.01 -17.22
C LEU A 74 7.44 -4.00 -16.15
N LEU A 75 6.83 -2.85 -15.86
CA LEU A 75 5.84 -2.67 -14.80
C LEU A 75 4.44 -2.25 -15.32
N PRO A 76 3.87 -2.93 -16.34
CA PRO A 76 2.63 -2.48 -16.98
C PRO A 76 1.43 -2.51 -16.01
N ARG A 77 1.41 -3.48 -15.10
CA ARG A 77 0.37 -3.59 -14.07
C ARG A 77 0.46 -2.47 -13.03
N HIS A 78 1.65 -1.97 -12.74
CA HIS A 78 1.83 -0.82 -11.83
C HIS A 78 1.40 0.46 -12.52
N ALA A 79 1.75 0.65 -13.81
CA ALA A 79 1.28 1.79 -14.60
C ALA A 79 -0.26 1.89 -14.64
N GLN A 80 -0.96 0.75 -14.69
CA GLN A 80 -2.43 0.69 -14.66
C GLN A 80 -3.05 1.02 -13.31
N ILE A 81 -2.29 1.03 -12.21
CA ILE A 81 -2.80 1.31 -10.85
C ILE A 81 -2.03 2.44 -10.17
N SER A 82 -1.35 3.30 -10.94
CA SER A 82 -0.54 4.39 -10.39
C SER A 82 -1.35 5.43 -9.61
N ASP A 83 -2.67 5.44 -9.78
CA ASP A 83 -3.63 6.22 -8.99
C ASP A 83 -3.81 5.69 -7.56
N LYS A 84 -3.26 4.50 -7.25
CA LYS A 84 -3.42 3.81 -5.96
C LYS A 84 -2.16 3.76 -5.11
N PHE A 85 -1.05 4.32 -5.59
CA PHE A 85 0.19 4.38 -4.83
C PHE A 85 0.98 5.64 -5.13
N THR A 86 1.91 5.96 -4.23
CA THR A 86 2.86 7.05 -4.41
C THR A 86 4.27 6.49 -4.51
N VAL A 87 5.01 6.94 -5.53
CA VAL A 87 6.45 6.66 -5.63
C VAL A 87 7.20 7.66 -4.76
N LEU A 88 7.91 7.17 -3.76
CA LEU A 88 8.80 7.98 -2.93
C LEU A 88 10.22 7.89 -3.49
N ARG A 89 10.80 9.05 -3.84
CA ARG A 89 12.20 9.17 -4.28
C ARG A 89 12.98 9.87 -3.17
N SER A 90 13.79 9.11 -2.43
CA SER A 90 14.71 9.65 -1.42
C SER A 90 16.09 9.87 -2.04
N ILE A 91 16.78 10.91 -1.57
CA ILE A 91 18.21 11.11 -1.78
C ILE A 91 19.03 10.10 -1.00
#